data_AF-X1CMZ2-F1
#
_entry.id   AF-X1CMZ2-F1
#
_cell.length_a   1.000
_cell.length_b   1.000
_cell.length_c   1.000
_cell.angle_alpha   90.00
_cell.angle_beta   90.00
_cell.angle_gamma   90.00
#
_symmetry.space_group_name_H-M   'P 1'
#
loop_
_entity.id
_entity.type
_entity.pdbx_description
1 polymer ?
#
loop_
_entity_poly.entity_id
_entity_poly.type
_entity_poly.pdbx_seq_one_letter_code
_entity_poly.pdbx_strand_id
1 'polypeptide(L)'
;LKEGRDTKKPFFLMHHFKAPHDYFEHAERYNDYLKDIDIPEPENMWKQPGFGSLATLGKNGELIPHIGTSIGNRNPRRSYASDLPSLFAKDYPADYDPSKLSDEQIKRLAYNVYLKNYLRCVKGVDDNLARLFTYLEKTGQMDNTVIIYTGDQGFMLGEHDYQDKRWMYEESMRMPFLIRYPKAIPAGSRTDAIVENVDYAPTMLDFAGVKTPNYMQGRSFKAICEGADEPADWKKAAYYRYWMHMAHHDNPGHVGIRTKEFKLIYY
;
A
#
# COMPACT_ATOMS: atom_id res chain seq x y z
N LEU A 1 15.25 -5.73 -21.94
CA LEU A 1 14.63 -6.83 -22.74
C LEU A 1 15.11 -6.88 -24.19
N LYS A 2 15.56 -5.76 -24.79
CA LYS A 2 16.06 -5.69 -26.18
C LYS A 2 17.55 -6.01 -26.33
N GLU A 3 18.37 -5.59 -25.37
CA GLU A 3 19.83 -5.71 -25.43
C GLU A 3 20.32 -6.72 -24.40
N GLY A 4 21.25 -7.59 -24.80
CA GLY A 4 21.90 -8.58 -23.92
C GLY A 4 21.03 -9.75 -23.45
N ARG A 5 19.77 -9.86 -23.89
CA ARG A 5 18.89 -10.99 -23.55
C ARG A 5 19.06 -12.15 -24.54
N ASP A 6 19.31 -13.35 -24.00
CA ASP A 6 19.13 -14.60 -24.73
C ASP A 6 17.64 -14.89 -24.92
N THR A 7 17.14 -14.76 -26.15
CA THR A 7 15.73 -14.96 -26.49
C THR A 7 15.29 -16.42 -26.44
N LYS A 8 16.23 -17.37 -26.33
CA LYS A 8 15.94 -18.80 -26.16
C LYS A 8 15.64 -19.17 -24.70
N LYS A 9 15.88 -18.27 -23.75
CA LYS A 9 15.63 -18.48 -22.32
C LYS A 9 14.41 -17.66 -21.84
N PRO A 10 13.66 -18.18 -20.84
CA PRO A 10 12.70 -17.35 -20.12
C PRO A 10 13.42 -16.22 -19.39
N PHE A 11 12.67 -15.18 -18.99
CA PHE A 11 13.18 -14.09 -18.18
C PHE A 11 12.40 -13.98 -16.88
N PHE A 12 13.06 -13.44 -15.86
CA PHE A 12 12.44 -12.97 -14.64
C PHE A 12 12.88 -11.53 -14.42
N LEU A 13 11.92 -10.63 -14.18
CA LEU A 13 12.17 -9.21 -13.96
C LEU A 13 11.41 -8.75 -12.74
N MET A 14 12.14 -8.24 -11.75
CA MET A 14 11.58 -7.48 -10.64
C MET A 14 11.68 -5.99 -10.98
N HIS A 15 10.56 -5.34 -11.26
CA HIS A 15 10.50 -3.92 -11.57
C HIS A 15 9.89 -3.16 -10.39
N HIS A 16 10.75 -2.59 -9.54
CA HIS A 16 10.34 -1.93 -8.30
C HIS A 16 10.39 -0.41 -8.46
N PHE A 17 9.23 0.23 -8.38
CA PHE A 17 9.12 1.69 -8.37
C PHE A 17 9.45 2.24 -6.97
N LYS A 18 10.08 3.41 -6.91
CA LYS A 18 10.15 4.22 -5.67
C LYS A 18 8.78 4.83 -5.35
N ALA A 19 8.07 5.31 -6.36
CA ALA A 19 6.76 5.91 -6.18
C ALA A 19 5.73 4.85 -5.72
N PRO A 20 4.75 5.21 -4.87
CA PRO A 20 4.48 6.54 -4.32
C PRO A 20 5.07 6.75 -2.91
N HIS A 21 6.32 6.36 -2.65
CA HIS A 21 6.93 6.58 -1.33
C HIS A 21 7.06 8.09 -0.98
N ASP A 22 6.84 8.42 0.29
CA ASP A 22 7.04 9.73 0.92
C ASP A 22 8.40 10.37 0.53
N TYR A 23 8.51 11.67 0.25
CA TYR A 23 7.49 12.72 0.34
C TYR A 23 6.68 12.95 -0.95
N PHE A 24 6.43 11.93 -1.77
CA PHE A 24 5.50 12.04 -2.92
C PHE A 24 5.93 13.04 -4.01
N GLU A 25 7.24 13.11 -4.25
CA GLU A 25 7.78 13.84 -5.39
C GLU A 25 7.30 13.20 -6.70
N HIS A 26 6.44 13.91 -7.41
CA HIS A 26 5.87 13.48 -8.68
C HIS A 26 6.58 14.17 -9.86
N ALA A 27 6.49 13.57 -11.04
CA ALA A 27 7.03 14.20 -12.25
C ALA A 27 6.23 15.45 -12.62
N GLU A 28 6.92 16.52 -13.05
CA GLU A 28 6.33 17.84 -13.33
C GLU A 28 5.12 17.81 -14.29
N ARG A 29 5.09 16.86 -15.23
CA ARG A 29 3.96 16.67 -16.16
C ARG A 29 2.62 16.36 -15.45
N TYR A 30 2.64 16.01 -14.17
CA TYR A 30 1.45 15.79 -13.35
C TYR A 30 1.15 16.93 -12.37
N ASN A 31 1.85 18.07 -12.44
CA ASN A 31 1.61 19.22 -11.56
C ASN A 31 0.12 19.66 -11.57
N ASP A 32 -0.51 19.67 -12.75
CA ASP A 32 -1.92 20.09 -12.88
C ASP A 32 -2.92 18.93 -12.66
N TYR A 33 -2.45 17.68 -12.55
CA TYR A 33 -3.32 16.55 -12.29
C TYR A 33 -3.95 16.69 -10.89
N LEU A 34 -5.28 16.71 -10.82
CA LEU A 34 -6.10 16.91 -9.62
C LEU A 34 -5.93 18.29 -8.94
N LYS A 35 -5.33 19.29 -9.60
CA LYS A 35 -5.06 20.61 -9.01
C LYS A 35 -6.31 21.26 -8.43
N ASP A 36 -7.38 21.30 -9.21
CA ASP A 36 -8.64 21.98 -8.86
C ASP A 36 -9.67 21.05 -8.20
N ILE A 37 -9.27 19.81 -7.86
CA ILE A 37 -10.15 18.83 -7.22
C ILE A 37 -10.00 18.94 -5.71
N ASP A 38 -11.11 19.01 -4.98
CA ASP A 38 -11.11 18.77 -3.54
C ASP A 38 -11.24 17.27 -3.30
N ILE A 39 -10.23 16.65 -2.70
CA ILE A 39 -10.21 15.18 -2.56
C ILE A 39 -11.21 14.77 -1.48
N PRO A 40 -12.11 13.80 -1.73
CA PRO A 40 -13.02 13.31 -0.72
C PRO A 40 -12.29 12.81 0.52
N GLU A 41 -12.73 13.22 1.70
CA GLU A 41 -12.13 12.88 2.98
C GLU A 41 -12.76 11.61 3.56
N PRO A 42 -11.98 10.67 4.12
CA PRO A 42 -12.57 9.53 4.81
C PRO A 42 -13.19 10.00 6.13
N GLU A 43 -14.40 9.55 6.44
CA GLU A 43 -15.15 9.97 7.64
C GLU A 43 -14.34 9.70 8.93
N ASN A 44 -13.61 8.58 8.96
CA ASN A 44 -12.78 8.17 10.07
C ASN A 44 -11.49 8.99 10.24
N MET A 45 -11.17 9.94 9.35
CA MET A 45 -10.15 10.97 9.63
C MET A 45 -10.60 11.93 10.74
N TRP A 46 -11.92 12.12 10.85
CA TRP A 46 -12.55 13.08 11.76
C TRP A 46 -13.20 12.43 12.98
N LYS A 47 -13.89 11.30 12.77
CA LYS A 47 -14.70 10.66 13.81
C LYS A 47 -14.41 9.17 13.91
N GLN A 48 -14.00 8.72 15.10
CA GLN A 48 -13.54 7.35 15.32
C GLN A 48 -14.09 6.76 16.63
N PRO A 49 -15.42 6.61 16.77
CA PRO A 49 -16.01 6.09 17.99
C PRO A 49 -15.54 4.64 18.25
N GLY A 50 -15.00 4.40 19.44
CA GLY A 50 -14.54 3.07 19.84
C GLY A 50 -13.28 2.57 19.12
N PHE A 51 -12.58 3.43 18.39
CA PHE A 51 -11.33 3.06 17.72
C PHE A 51 -10.15 3.03 18.68
N GLY A 52 -9.35 1.97 18.61
CA GLY A 52 -8.16 1.77 19.43
C GLY A 52 -8.40 0.87 20.65
N SER A 53 -7.36 0.71 21.45
CA SER A 53 -7.35 -0.09 22.67
C SER A 53 -6.66 0.67 23.80
N LEU A 54 -6.65 0.11 25.02
CA LEU A 54 -5.88 0.68 26.13
C LEU A 54 -4.39 0.88 25.75
N ALA A 55 -3.83 0.03 24.90
CA ALA A 55 -2.43 0.13 24.46
C ALA A 55 -2.17 1.29 23.46
N THR A 56 -3.20 1.74 22.73
CA THR A 56 -3.07 2.82 21.74
C THR A 56 -3.67 4.14 22.22
N LEU A 57 -4.61 4.10 23.17
CA LEU A 57 -5.29 5.26 23.71
C LEU A 57 -4.78 5.64 25.11
N GLY A 58 -4.38 4.68 25.92
CA GLY A 58 -4.16 4.89 27.36
C GLY A 58 -5.48 4.95 28.16
N LYS A 59 -5.38 5.10 29.48
CA LYS A 59 -6.52 5.06 30.42
C LYS A 59 -7.53 6.18 30.18
N ASN A 60 -7.06 7.34 29.74
CA ASN A 60 -7.83 8.57 29.53
C ASN A 60 -7.50 9.25 28.19
N GLY A 61 -7.00 8.51 27.20
CA GLY A 61 -6.59 9.09 25.92
C GLY A 61 -5.19 9.72 25.93
N GLU A 62 -4.41 9.54 26.99
CA GLU A 62 -3.09 10.18 27.16
C GLU A 62 -2.06 9.77 26.10
N LEU A 63 -2.26 8.65 25.40
CA LEU A 63 -1.37 8.19 24.34
C LEU A 63 -1.75 8.70 22.95
N ILE A 64 -2.94 9.31 22.78
CA ILE A 64 -3.45 9.76 21.48
C ILE A 64 -2.47 10.66 20.71
N PRO A 65 -1.77 11.63 21.34
CA PRO A 65 -0.82 12.48 20.62
C PRO A 65 0.47 11.74 20.23
N HIS A 66 0.75 10.59 20.83
CA HIS A 66 2.06 9.94 20.76
C HIS A 66 2.06 8.66 19.92
N ILE A 67 0.89 8.11 19.60
CA ILE A 67 0.78 6.82 18.92
C ILE A 67 0.40 7.03 17.45
N GLY A 68 1.34 6.69 16.55
CA GLY A 68 1.19 6.86 15.12
C GLY A 68 1.30 8.32 14.66
N THR A 69 2.03 8.55 13.58
CA THR A 69 2.10 9.87 12.94
C THR A 69 0.82 10.21 12.19
N SER A 70 0.51 11.50 12.05
CA SER A 70 -0.81 11.96 11.63
C SER A 70 -0.83 12.84 10.39
N ILE A 71 -2.03 13.00 9.80
CA ILE A 71 -2.25 14.01 8.77
C ILE A 71 -2.30 15.40 9.42
N GLY A 72 -3.16 15.59 10.42
CA GLY A 72 -3.26 16.84 11.16
C GLY A 72 -2.25 16.97 12.30
N ASN A 73 -2.39 18.02 13.11
CA ASN A 73 -1.49 18.39 14.23
C ASN A 73 -1.47 17.39 15.41
N ARG A 74 -2.17 16.25 15.34
CA ARG A 74 -2.33 15.32 16.47
C ARG A 74 -0.99 14.82 17.00
N ASN A 75 -0.09 14.37 16.11
CA ASN A 75 1.24 13.92 16.50
C ASN A 75 2.22 15.11 16.46
N PRO A 76 2.79 15.52 17.60
CA PRO A 76 3.62 16.72 17.70
C PRO A 76 5.04 16.52 17.14
N ARG A 77 5.47 15.26 16.93
CA ARG A 77 6.81 14.94 16.42
C ARG A 77 6.83 14.90 14.90
N ARG A 78 5.79 14.34 14.28
CA ARG A 78 5.71 14.21 12.82
C ARG A 78 4.26 14.19 12.36
N SER A 79 3.93 15.13 11.49
CA SER A 79 2.62 15.25 10.87
C SER A 79 2.71 15.88 9.48
N TYR A 80 1.79 15.56 8.57
CA TYR A 80 1.76 16.26 7.28
C TYR A 80 1.35 17.73 7.39
N ALA A 81 0.59 18.10 8.42
CA ALA A 81 0.29 19.49 8.75
C ALA A 81 1.56 20.32 9.03
N SER A 82 2.60 19.72 9.63
CA SER A 82 3.88 20.38 9.85
C SER A 82 4.84 20.23 8.68
N ASP A 83 4.88 19.05 8.05
CA ASP A 83 5.98 18.68 7.15
C ASP A 83 5.76 19.23 5.72
N LEU A 84 4.52 19.12 5.21
CA LEU A 84 4.23 19.40 3.81
C LEU A 84 4.23 20.88 3.40
N PRO A 85 3.86 21.87 4.24
CA PRO A 85 3.90 23.28 3.83
C PRO A 85 5.26 23.73 3.31
N SER A 86 6.35 23.22 3.90
CA SER A 86 7.71 23.56 3.47
C SER A 86 8.13 22.85 2.17
N LEU A 87 7.68 21.60 1.99
CA LEU A 87 8.04 20.76 0.84
C LEU A 87 7.21 21.08 -0.40
N PHE A 88 5.96 21.50 -0.20
CA PHE A 88 4.97 21.73 -1.24
C PHE A 88 4.34 23.12 -1.15
N ALA A 89 5.13 24.15 -0.85
CA ALA A 89 4.62 25.52 -0.67
C ALA A 89 3.72 26.01 -1.83
N LYS A 90 3.99 25.56 -3.07
CA LYS A 90 3.19 25.87 -4.27
C LYS A 90 1.77 25.27 -4.26
N ASP A 91 1.54 24.21 -3.48
CA ASP A 91 0.25 23.54 -3.36
C ASP A 91 -0.59 24.10 -2.18
N TYR A 92 -0.06 25.07 -1.43
CA TYR A 92 -0.76 25.80 -0.36
C TYR A 92 -1.20 27.20 -0.84
N PRO A 93 -2.19 27.83 -0.17
CA PRO A 93 -2.51 29.24 -0.39
C PRO A 93 -1.26 30.13 -0.24
N ALA A 94 -1.13 31.17 -1.08
CA ALA A 94 0.05 32.05 -1.08
C ALA A 94 0.24 32.80 0.25
N ASP A 95 -0.84 33.03 0.99
CA ASP A 95 -0.90 33.66 2.31
C ASP A 95 -1.07 32.64 3.45
N TYR A 96 -0.73 31.36 3.21
CA TYR A 96 -0.82 30.30 4.21
C TYR A 96 -0.08 30.67 5.50
N ASP A 97 -0.84 30.77 6.58
CA ASP A 97 -0.37 31.09 7.92
C ASP A 97 -1.12 30.19 8.91
N PRO A 98 -0.48 29.12 9.43
CA PRO A 98 -1.15 28.17 10.32
C PRO A 98 -1.63 28.81 11.62
N SER A 99 -1.06 29.95 12.05
CA SER A 99 -1.50 30.65 13.27
C SER A 99 -2.88 31.30 13.14
N LYS A 100 -3.38 31.46 11.90
CA LYS A 100 -4.68 32.07 11.59
C LYS A 100 -5.76 31.03 11.25
N LEU A 101 -5.41 29.74 11.25
CA LEU A 101 -6.29 28.66 10.86
C LEU A 101 -6.64 27.79 12.07
N SER A 102 -7.85 27.25 12.08
CA SER A 102 -8.21 26.18 13.02
C SER A 102 -7.48 24.88 12.67
N ASP A 103 -7.33 23.97 13.64
CA ASP A 103 -6.76 22.64 13.42
C ASP A 103 -7.50 21.84 12.34
N GLU A 104 -8.81 22.03 12.23
CA GLU A 104 -9.63 21.39 11.19
C GLU A 104 -9.23 21.89 9.79
N GLN A 105 -9.09 23.21 9.63
CA GLN A 105 -8.67 23.81 8.36
C GLN A 105 -7.25 23.37 7.99
N ILE A 106 -6.33 23.33 8.96
CA ILE A 106 -4.96 22.86 8.74
C ILE A 106 -4.96 21.39 8.29
N LYS A 107 -5.68 20.52 9.00
CA LYS A 107 -5.77 19.09 8.66
C LYS A 107 -6.36 18.87 7.27
N ARG A 108 -7.42 19.59 6.90
CA ARG A 108 -8.06 19.53 5.57
C ARG A 108 -7.12 19.94 4.44
N LEU A 109 -6.37 21.04 4.64
CA LEU A 109 -5.36 21.49 3.68
C LEU A 109 -4.23 20.46 3.55
N ALA A 110 -3.69 19.99 4.67
CA ALA A 110 -2.63 18.98 4.68
C ALA A 110 -3.06 17.68 3.99
N TYR A 111 -4.28 17.20 4.27
CA TYR A 111 -4.88 16.04 3.62
C TYR A 111 -4.96 16.20 2.09
N ASN A 112 -5.48 17.34 1.63
CA ASN A 112 -5.61 17.60 0.21
C ASN A 112 -4.26 17.65 -0.50
N VAL A 113 -3.28 18.37 0.06
CA VAL A 113 -1.93 18.45 -0.52
C VAL A 113 -1.25 17.09 -0.53
N TYR A 114 -1.34 16.36 0.58
CA TYR A 114 -0.84 14.99 0.71
C TYR A 114 -1.40 14.10 -0.40
N LEU A 115 -2.74 13.97 -0.48
CA LEU A 115 -3.35 12.95 -1.30
C LEU A 115 -3.28 13.31 -2.80
N LYS A 116 -3.31 14.60 -3.17
CA LYS A 116 -3.01 15.03 -4.55
C LYS A 116 -1.61 14.61 -4.96
N ASN A 117 -0.60 14.90 -4.14
CA ASN A 117 0.78 14.56 -4.47
C ASN A 117 1.01 13.03 -4.51
N TYR A 118 0.42 12.29 -3.57
CA TYR A 118 0.40 10.82 -3.61
C TYR A 118 -0.20 10.28 -4.91
N LEU A 119 -1.39 10.75 -5.31
CA LEU A 119 -2.08 10.30 -6.51
C LEU A 119 -1.37 10.71 -7.81
N ARG A 120 -0.68 11.86 -7.83
CA ARG A 120 0.20 12.27 -8.93
C ARG A 120 1.37 11.29 -9.11
N CYS A 121 1.96 10.79 -8.02
CA CYS A 121 2.95 9.71 -8.09
C CYS A 121 2.34 8.41 -8.64
N VAL A 122 1.16 8.02 -8.18
CA VAL A 122 0.45 6.83 -8.66
C VAL A 122 0.15 6.92 -10.16
N LYS A 123 -0.28 8.09 -10.66
CA LYS A 123 -0.47 8.32 -12.11
C LYS A 123 0.82 8.09 -12.90
N GLY A 124 1.95 8.51 -12.34
CA GLY A 124 3.27 8.25 -12.91
C GLY A 124 3.63 6.76 -12.99
N VAL A 125 3.28 5.97 -11.97
CA VAL A 125 3.45 4.51 -11.97
C VAL A 125 2.59 3.88 -13.07
N ASP A 126 1.30 4.23 -13.10
CA ASP A 126 0.32 3.75 -14.07
C ASP A 126 0.76 3.97 -15.54
N ASP A 127 1.21 5.19 -15.88
CA ASP A 127 1.71 5.47 -17.25
C ASP A 127 2.97 4.65 -17.59
N ASN A 128 3.83 4.35 -16.62
CA ASN A 128 5.01 3.53 -16.86
C ASN A 128 4.66 2.04 -17.00
N LEU A 129 3.63 1.56 -16.30
CA LEU A 129 3.07 0.23 -16.54
C LEU A 129 2.49 0.12 -17.96
N ALA A 130 1.76 1.13 -18.43
CA ALA A 130 1.24 1.16 -19.80
C ALA A 130 2.37 1.06 -20.85
N ARG A 131 3.50 1.74 -20.61
CA ARG A 131 4.70 1.62 -21.47
C ARG A 131 5.29 0.21 -21.47
N LEU A 132 5.37 -0.42 -20.30
CA LEU A 132 5.85 -1.80 -20.16
C LEU A 132 4.94 -2.78 -20.90
N PHE A 133 3.63 -2.67 -20.73
CA PHE A 133 2.65 -3.53 -21.41
C PHE A 133 2.68 -3.34 -22.92
N THR A 134 2.72 -2.09 -23.39
CA THR A 134 2.88 -1.76 -24.82
C THR A 134 4.13 -2.43 -25.41
N TYR A 135 5.24 -2.47 -24.66
CA TYR A 135 6.45 -3.14 -25.11
C TYR A 135 6.28 -4.67 -25.18
N LEU A 136 5.67 -5.29 -24.16
CA LEU A 136 5.39 -6.73 -24.15
C LEU A 136 4.46 -7.14 -25.29
N GLU A 137 3.46 -6.32 -25.62
CA GLU A 137 2.57 -6.52 -26.77
C GLU A 137 3.33 -6.44 -28.09
N LYS A 138 4.08 -5.35 -28.32
CA LYS A 138 4.87 -5.15 -29.55
C LYS A 138 5.90 -6.25 -29.80
N THR A 139 6.37 -6.90 -28.74
CA THR A 139 7.37 -7.98 -28.82
C THR A 139 6.74 -9.38 -28.80
N GLY A 140 5.41 -9.49 -28.76
CA GLY A 140 4.70 -10.78 -28.71
C GLY A 140 4.89 -11.54 -27.39
N GLN A 141 5.30 -10.87 -26.33
CA GLN A 141 5.60 -11.47 -25.02
C GLN A 141 4.43 -11.36 -24.03
N MET A 142 3.43 -10.52 -24.30
CA MET A 142 2.33 -10.22 -23.38
C MET A 142 1.59 -11.46 -22.86
N ASP A 143 1.21 -12.39 -23.73
CA ASP A 143 0.43 -13.57 -23.34
C ASP A 143 1.29 -14.75 -22.88
N ASN A 144 2.61 -14.66 -23.08
CA ASN A 144 3.58 -15.63 -22.60
C ASN A 144 4.35 -15.15 -21.36
N THR A 145 3.84 -14.12 -20.68
CA THR A 145 4.43 -13.57 -19.45
C THR A 145 3.39 -13.64 -18.35
N VAL A 146 3.77 -14.23 -17.20
CA VAL A 146 3.00 -14.06 -15.96
C VAL A 146 3.32 -12.67 -15.43
N ILE A 147 2.33 -11.79 -15.39
CA ILE A 147 2.49 -10.41 -14.92
C ILE A 147 1.85 -10.32 -13.54
N ILE A 148 2.64 -9.92 -12.54
CA ILE A 148 2.18 -9.70 -11.17
C ILE A 148 2.39 -8.23 -10.84
N TYR A 149 1.35 -7.55 -10.36
CA TYR A 149 1.42 -6.21 -9.79
C TYR A 149 1.03 -6.27 -8.32
N THR A 150 1.86 -5.69 -7.46
CA THR A 150 1.61 -5.61 -6.02
C THR A 150 2.31 -4.40 -5.42
N GLY A 151 1.93 -4.02 -4.20
CA GLY A 151 2.72 -3.13 -3.33
C GLY A 151 3.55 -3.96 -2.37
N ASP A 152 4.58 -3.39 -1.74
CA ASP A 152 5.26 -4.01 -0.59
C ASP A 152 4.37 -4.06 0.66
N GLN A 153 3.37 -3.16 0.73
CA GLN A 153 2.35 -3.02 1.76
C GLN A 153 1.15 -2.21 1.22
N GLY A 154 0.10 -2.05 2.03
CA GLY A 154 -0.93 -1.01 1.82
C GLY A 154 -0.57 0.27 2.58
N PHE A 155 -1.25 1.38 2.32
CA PHE A 155 -0.90 2.70 2.87
C PHE A 155 -2.13 3.40 3.48
N MET A 156 -1.94 4.12 4.57
CA MET A 156 -2.97 5.01 5.13
C MET A 156 -3.08 6.26 4.26
N LEU A 157 -4.24 6.46 3.63
CA LEU A 157 -4.55 7.61 2.80
C LEU A 157 -5.35 8.67 3.58
N GLY A 158 -5.11 8.76 4.90
CA GLY A 158 -5.78 9.69 5.82
C GLY A 158 -6.82 9.03 6.72
N GLU A 159 -7.13 7.75 6.50
CA GLU A 159 -7.96 6.99 7.43
C GLU A 159 -7.37 7.07 8.83
N HIS A 160 -8.25 7.22 9.81
CA HIS A 160 -7.89 7.32 11.22
C HIS A 160 -7.00 8.51 11.61
N ASP A 161 -6.89 9.52 10.75
CA ASP A 161 -5.89 10.60 10.86
C ASP A 161 -4.46 10.06 10.88
N TYR A 162 -4.21 8.88 10.29
CA TYR A 162 -2.88 8.31 10.14
C TYR A 162 -2.30 8.61 8.76
N GLN A 163 -0.96 8.66 8.73
CA GLN A 163 -0.15 8.53 7.53
C GLN A 163 0.67 7.23 7.58
N ASP A 164 1.41 6.96 6.51
CA ASP A 164 2.35 5.84 6.43
C ASP A 164 1.66 4.47 6.54
N LYS A 165 2.40 3.47 7.02
CA LYS A 165 2.01 2.07 7.09
C LYS A 165 2.28 1.54 8.50
N ARG A 166 2.74 0.29 8.64
CA ARG A 166 3.18 -0.39 9.88
C ARG A 166 2.04 -0.94 10.74
N TRP A 167 0.85 -0.38 10.63
CA TRP A 167 -0.32 -0.88 11.34
C TRP A 167 -0.80 -2.21 10.75
N MET A 168 -1.30 -3.10 11.61
CA MET A 168 -2.09 -4.26 11.17
C MET A 168 -3.54 -3.88 10.76
N TYR A 169 -3.87 -2.59 10.65
CA TYR A 169 -5.16 -2.15 10.09
C TYR A 169 -5.23 -2.45 8.57
N GLU A 170 -6.43 -2.61 8.01
CA GLU A 170 -6.61 -3.16 6.65
C GLU A 170 -5.92 -2.31 5.58
N GLU A 171 -6.05 -0.99 5.69
CA GLU A 171 -5.47 0.00 4.78
C GLU A 171 -3.95 -0.15 4.68
N SER A 172 -3.29 -0.44 5.81
CA SER A 172 -1.83 -0.61 5.86
C SER A 172 -1.37 -2.05 5.58
N MET A 173 -2.09 -3.06 6.07
CA MET A 173 -1.64 -4.45 5.93
C MET A 173 -1.96 -5.05 4.56
N ARG A 174 -3.07 -4.64 3.93
CA ARG A 174 -3.59 -5.31 2.74
C ARG A 174 -2.89 -4.79 1.49
N MET A 175 -2.03 -5.62 0.93
CA MET A 175 -1.36 -5.33 -0.33
C MET A 175 -2.34 -5.50 -1.51
N PRO A 176 -2.34 -4.59 -2.51
CA PRO A 176 -2.96 -4.92 -3.78
C PRO A 176 -2.22 -6.11 -4.39
N PHE A 177 -2.93 -7.06 -4.98
CA PHE A 177 -2.33 -8.17 -5.71
C PHE A 177 -3.14 -8.46 -6.96
N LEU A 178 -2.56 -8.20 -8.13
CA LEU A 178 -3.14 -8.54 -9.42
C LEU A 178 -2.18 -9.46 -10.15
N ILE A 179 -2.71 -10.52 -10.75
CA ILE A 179 -1.95 -11.46 -11.57
C ILE A 179 -2.67 -11.67 -12.90
N ARG A 180 -1.91 -11.63 -13.99
CA ARG A 180 -2.39 -11.88 -15.35
C ARG A 180 -1.54 -12.96 -16.00
N TYR A 181 -2.20 -14.02 -16.47
CA TYR A 181 -1.64 -15.02 -17.35
C TYR A 181 -2.75 -15.70 -18.16
N PRO A 182 -3.10 -15.20 -19.36
CA PRO A 182 -4.30 -15.61 -20.08
C PRO A 182 -4.37 -17.10 -20.45
N LYS A 183 -3.22 -17.80 -20.48
CA LYS A 183 -3.16 -19.24 -20.76
C LYS A 183 -3.78 -20.11 -19.65
N ALA A 184 -3.89 -19.58 -18.43
CA ALA A 184 -4.34 -20.36 -17.28
C ALA A 184 -5.31 -19.60 -16.35
N ILE A 185 -5.26 -18.27 -16.31
CA ILE A 185 -6.05 -17.44 -15.40
C ILE A 185 -7.23 -16.82 -16.17
N PRO A 186 -8.50 -17.15 -15.83
CA PRO A 186 -9.65 -16.52 -16.45
C PRO A 186 -9.69 -15.01 -16.16
N ALA A 187 -9.93 -14.19 -17.19
CA ALA A 187 -9.97 -12.74 -17.04
C ALA A 187 -11.12 -12.29 -16.12
N GLY A 188 -10.87 -11.29 -15.28
CA GLY A 188 -11.88 -10.75 -14.36
C GLY A 188 -12.12 -11.59 -13.09
N SER A 189 -11.39 -12.69 -12.91
CA SER A 189 -11.48 -13.53 -11.71
C SER A 189 -11.15 -12.75 -10.44
N ARG A 190 -11.84 -13.10 -9.35
CA ARG A 190 -11.61 -12.57 -8.00
C ARG A 190 -11.64 -13.71 -7.00
N THR A 191 -10.86 -13.57 -5.95
CA THR A 191 -10.84 -14.50 -4.81
C THR A 191 -10.69 -13.70 -3.52
N ASP A 192 -11.27 -14.22 -2.44
CA ASP A 192 -11.07 -13.75 -1.07
C ASP A 192 -10.13 -14.69 -0.28
N ALA A 193 -9.43 -15.60 -0.97
CA ALA A 193 -8.44 -16.48 -0.38
C ALA A 193 -7.38 -15.67 0.36
N ILE A 194 -7.02 -16.15 1.55
CA ILE A 194 -5.98 -15.51 2.37
C ILE A 194 -4.63 -15.86 1.77
N VAL A 195 -3.90 -14.83 1.35
CA VAL A 195 -2.56 -14.89 0.77
C VAL A 195 -1.64 -13.91 1.51
N GLU A 196 -0.41 -14.33 1.74
CA GLU A 196 0.65 -13.52 2.35
C GLU A 196 1.80 -13.33 1.36
N ASN A 197 2.61 -12.29 1.54
CA ASN A 197 3.75 -12.02 0.67
C ASN A 197 4.79 -13.16 0.60
N VAL A 198 4.87 -14.00 1.64
CA VAL A 198 5.69 -15.23 1.65
C VAL A 198 5.23 -16.28 0.64
N ASP A 199 3.98 -16.20 0.15
CA ASP A 199 3.41 -17.12 -0.84
C ASP A 199 3.81 -16.78 -2.27
N TYR A 200 4.32 -15.57 -2.51
CA TYR A 200 4.61 -15.08 -3.86
C TYR A 200 5.72 -15.91 -4.52
N ALA A 201 6.81 -16.18 -3.79
CA ALA A 201 7.93 -16.96 -4.30
C ALA A 201 7.53 -18.42 -4.65
N PRO A 202 6.86 -19.19 -3.76
CA PRO A 202 6.28 -20.48 -4.11
C PRO A 202 5.40 -20.46 -5.37
N THR A 203 4.52 -19.47 -5.50
CA THR A 203 3.65 -19.33 -6.69
C THR A 203 4.45 -19.04 -7.96
N MET A 204 5.45 -18.16 -7.90
CA MET A 204 6.32 -17.88 -9.05
C MET A 204 7.12 -19.12 -9.49
N LEU A 205 7.62 -19.92 -8.54
CA LEU A 205 8.31 -21.18 -8.83
C LEU A 205 7.37 -22.19 -9.51
N ASP A 206 6.13 -22.30 -9.03
CA ASP A 206 5.13 -23.21 -9.61
C ASP A 206 4.74 -22.81 -11.04
N PHE A 207 4.58 -21.51 -11.34
CA PHE A 207 4.43 -21.05 -12.71
C PHE A 207 5.65 -21.34 -13.60
N ALA A 208 6.85 -21.35 -13.02
CA ALA A 208 8.08 -21.70 -13.72
C ALA A 208 8.33 -23.22 -13.83
N GLY A 209 7.45 -24.07 -13.28
CA GLY A 209 7.63 -25.52 -13.24
C GLY A 209 8.76 -25.99 -12.30
N VAL A 210 9.14 -25.15 -11.34
CA VAL A 210 10.19 -25.43 -10.35
C VAL A 210 9.54 -25.88 -9.04
N LYS A 211 10.03 -26.98 -8.47
CA LYS A 211 9.58 -27.47 -7.17
C LYS A 211 9.88 -26.45 -6.08
N THR A 212 8.87 -26.08 -5.29
CA THR A 212 9.05 -25.24 -4.10
C THR A 212 9.96 -25.92 -3.08
N PRO A 213 11.05 -25.28 -2.63
CA PRO A 213 11.89 -25.82 -1.57
C PRO A 213 11.15 -25.89 -0.22
N ASN A 214 11.41 -26.96 0.55
CA ASN A 214 10.72 -27.22 1.82
C ASN A 214 11.00 -26.18 2.93
N TYR A 215 11.99 -25.31 2.76
CA TYR A 215 12.29 -24.24 3.73
C TYR A 215 11.41 -23.00 3.54
N MET A 216 10.72 -22.87 2.39
CA MET A 216 9.80 -21.76 2.17
C MET A 216 8.54 -21.98 3.00
N GLN A 217 8.17 -20.96 3.79
CA GLN A 217 7.00 -21.03 4.66
C GLN A 217 5.68 -20.78 3.92
N GLY A 218 5.74 -20.12 2.75
CA GLY A 218 4.58 -19.85 1.92
C GLY A 218 4.12 -21.06 1.11
N ARG A 219 2.93 -20.94 0.53
CA ARG A 219 2.28 -21.98 -0.29
C ARG A 219 1.87 -21.40 -1.63
N SER A 220 2.14 -22.14 -2.72
CA SER A 220 1.66 -21.73 -4.05
C SER A 220 0.13 -21.63 -4.05
N PHE A 221 -0.38 -20.51 -4.55
CA PHE A 221 -1.82 -20.28 -4.80
C PHE A 221 -2.14 -20.27 -6.29
N LYS A 222 -1.27 -20.82 -7.14
CA LYS A 222 -1.48 -20.92 -8.60
C LYS A 222 -2.81 -21.57 -8.96
N ALA A 223 -3.16 -22.70 -8.32
CA ALA A 223 -4.43 -23.38 -8.58
C ALA A 223 -5.65 -22.46 -8.32
N ILE A 224 -5.60 -21.62 -7.29
CA ILE A 224 -6.65 -20.64 -7.00
C ILE A 224 -6.69 -19.58 -8.10
N CYS A 225 -5.54 -19.09 -8.57
CA CYS A 225 -5.48 -18.19 -9.73
C CYS A 225 -6.09 -18.81 -11.00
N GLU A 226 -5.92 -20.12 -11.19
CA GLU A 226 -6.43 -20.87 -12.34
C GLU A 226 -7.93 -21.22 -12.21
N GLY A 227 -8.58 -20.79 -11.12
CA GLY A 227 -10.02 -20.93 -10.90
C GLY A 227 -10.44 -22.15 -10.08
N ALA A 228 -9.50 -22.85 -9.45
CA ALA A 228 -9.84 -23.89 -8.48
C ALA A 228 -10.38 -23.28 -7.18
N ASP A 229 -11.27 -24.00 -6.51
CA ASP A 229 -11.69 -23.66 -5.15
C ASP A 229 -10.51 -23.67 -4.19
N GLU A 230 -10.63 -22.91 -3.09
CA GLU A 230 -9.67 -22.98 -1.99
C GLU A 230 -9.54 -24.43 -1.50
N PRO A 231 -8.31 -24.99 -1.45
CA PRO A 231 -8.11 -26.31 -0.87
C PRO A 231 -8.68 -26.40 0.55
N ALA A 232 -9.18 -27.57 0.95
CA ALA A 232 -9.77 -27.75 2.29
C ALA A 232 -8.79 -27.32 3.41
N ASP A 233 -7.51 -27.62 3.21
CA ASP A 233 -6.38 -27.27 4.08
C ASP A 233 -5.75 -25.90 3.79
N TRP A 234 -6.42 -25.02 3.01
CA TRP A 234 -5.94 -23.66 2.77
C TRP A 234 -5.90 -22.85 4.07
N LYS A 235 -5.03 -21.84 4.09
CA LYS A 235 -4.81 -20.96 5.24
C LYS A 235 -6.13 -20.36 5.71
N LYS A 236 -6.38 -20.43 7.02
CA LYS A 236 -7.56 -19.81 7.66
C LYS A 236 -7.28 -18.43 8.26
N ALA A 237 -6.00 -18.08 8.38
CA ALA A 237 -5.56 -16.78 8.87
C ALA A 237 -4.24 -16.36 8.21
N ALA A 238 -4.04 -15.06 8.03
CA ALA A 238 -2.74 -14.45 7.78
C ALA A 238 -2.09 -14.10 9.12
N TYR A 239 -0.80 -14.40 9.25
CA TYR A 239 0.00 -13.99 10.40
C TYR A 239 0.64 -12.64 10.13
N TYR A 240 0.74 -11.81 11.17
CA TYR A 240 1.37 -10.50 11.05
C TYR A 240 2.27 -10.22 12.24
N ARG A 241 3.43 -9.63 11.97
CA ARG A 241 4.37 -9.19 13.01
C ARG A 241 5.08 -7.92 12.57
N TYR A 242 4.97 -6.88 13.39
CA TYR A 242 5.72 -5.64 13.26
C TYR A 242 6.66 -5.47 14.47
N TRP A 243 7.95 -5.22 14.20
CA TRP A 243 9.01 -5.24 15.20
C TRP A 243 9.52 -3.86 15.62
N MET A 244 9.36 -2.84 14.77
CA MET A 244 9.98 -1.54 14.99
C MET A 244 9.16 -0.69 15.97
N HIS A 245 9.15 -1.14 17.23
CA HIS A 245 8.36 -0.56 18.31
C HIS A 245 8.77 0.89 18.59
N MET A 246 7.80 1.80 18.46
CA MET A 246 7.93 3.24 18.72
C MET A 246 9.08 3.91 17.94
N ALA A 247 9.45 3.35 16.79
CA ALA A 247 10.49 3.89 15.91
C ALA A 247 9.88 4.58 14.69
N HIS A 248 10.52 5.67 14.23
CA HIS A 248 10.24 6.49 13.03
C HIS A 248 8.85 7.13 12.91
N HIS A 249 7.77 6.40 13.21
CA HIS A 249 6.36 6.79 13.09
C HIS A 249 5.55 6.50 14.37
N ASP A 250 6.21 6.20 15.48
CA ASP A 250 5.61 6.01 16.80
C ASP A 250 4.50 4.95 16.86
N ASN A 251 4.62 3.91 16.03
CA ASN A 251 3.73 2.74 16.09
C ASN A 251 4.28 1.74 17.13
N PRO A 252 3.45 1.23 18.05
CA PRO A 252 3.87 0.12 18.90
C PRO A 252 4.15 -1.13 18.06
N GLY A 253 5.19 -1.87 18.41
CA GLY A 253 5.39 -3.24 17.96
C GLY A 253 4.15 -4.08 18.25
N HIS A 254 3.80 -5.02 17.37
CA HIS A 254 2.61 -5.84 17.56
C HIS A 254 2.67 -7.13 16.75
N VAL A 255 1.88 -8.11 17.18
CA VAL A 255 1.67 -9.40 16.52
C VAL A 255 0.18 -9.66 16.43
N GLY A 256 -0.24 -10.40 15.41
CA GLY A 256 -1.66 -10.73 15.29
C GLY A 256 -1.96 -11.73 14.19
N ILE A 257 -3.26 -11.98 14.05
CA ILE A 257 -3.82 -12.80 12.98
C ILE A 257 -5.03 -12.12 12.34
N ARG A 258 -5.21 -12.33 11.04
CA ARG A 258 -6.36 -11.88 10.26
C ARG A 258 -7.02 -13.10 9.61
N THR A 259 -8.26 -13.43 10.00
CA THR A 259 -9.15 -14.42 9.34
C THR A 259 -10.12 -13.73 8.38
N LYS A 260 -10.86 -14.45 7.53
CA LYS A 260 -11.80 -13.81 6.57
C LYS A 260 -12.75 -12.78 7.18
N GLU A 261 -13.11 -12.94 8.46
CA GLU A 261 -14.09 -12.10 9.15
C GLU A 261 -13.52 -11.30 10.32
N PHE A 262 -12.45 -11.77 10.96
CA PHE A 262 -11.95 -11.20 12.22
C PHE A 262 -10.46 -10.89 12.18
N LYS A 263 -10.06 -9.94 13.03
CA LYS A 263 -8.66 -9.59 13.28
C LYS A 263 -8.40 -9.54 14.78
N LEU A 264 -7.30 -10.17 15.20
CA LEU A 264 -6.79 -10.09 16.57
C LEU A 264 -5.41 -9.44 16.52
N ILE A 265 -5.23 -8.37 17.30
CA ILE A 265 -3.97 -7.62 17.40
C ILE A 265 -3.55 -7.60 18.86
N TYR A 266 -2.30 -7.99 19.12
CA TYR A 266 -1.63 -7.90 20.41
C TYR A 266 -0.49 -6.90 20.29
N TYR A 267 -0.62 -5.78 21.01
CA TYR A 267 0.38 -4.71 21.13
C TYR A 267 1.35 -5.01 22.28
#